data_AF-A0A2P6RG15-F1
#
_entry.id   AF-A0A2P6RG15-F1
#
_cell.length_a   1.000
_cell.length_b   1.000
_cell.length_c   1.000
_cell.angle_alpha   90.00
_cell.angle_beta   90.00
_cell.angle_gamma   90.00
#
_symmetry.space_group_name_H-M   'P 1'
#
loop_
_entity.id
_entity.type
_entity.pdbx_description
1 polymer ?
#
loop_
_entity_poly.entity_id
_entity_poly.type
_entity_poly.pdbx_seq_one_letter_code
_entity_poly.pdbx_strand_id
1 'polypeptide(L)'
;MDAAWDADLNSCGLTIVIRDPSRVIVGGSSRFDFTSSPLATEALAIELGLNAASSLSLSSLHLESDSLTLISALQNPLSTVDWTAAQIVTRIRALACRFIVLTGVGSLEKPMLLLIIWWLPWLYVGCVLLIGAPILPPP
;
A
#
# COMPACT_ATOMS: atom_id res chain seq x y z
N MET A 1 -3.71 -2.77 3.17
CA MET A 1 -3.69 -2.57 4.64
C MET A 1 -5.02 -1.97 5.06
N ASP A 2 -5.24 -1.72 6.35
CA ASP A 2 -6.42 -0.99 6.80
C ASP A 2 -6.12 -0.15 8.05
N ALA A 3 -6.91 0.89 8.27
CA ALA A 3 -6.73 1.84 9.35
C ALA A 3 -8.09 2.34 9.87
N ALA A 4 -8.20 2.49 11.18
CA ALA A 4 -9.37 3.07 11.84
C ALA A 4 -8.94 4.31 12.61
N TRP A 5 -9.69 5.40 12.48
CA TRP A 5 -9.41 6.68 13.14
C TRP A 5 -10.57 7.11 14.04
N ASP A 6 -10.23 7.58 15.23
CA ASP A 6 -11.13 8.20 16.20
C ASP A 6 -10.81 9.70 16.28
N ALA A 7 -11.75 10.50 15.82
CA ALA A 7 -11.63 11.96 15.77
C ALA A 7 -11.68 12.62 17.15
N ASP A 8 -12.39 12.05 18.12
CA ASP A 8 -12.55 12.64 19.45
C ASP A 8 -11.27 12.49 20.26
N LEU A 9 -10.58 11.36 20.08
CA LEU A 9 -9.33 11.04 20.76
C LEU A 9 -8.07 11.37 19.94
N ASN A 10 -8.23 11.79 18.67
CA ASN A 10 -7.14 11.89 17.69
C ASN A 10 -6.27 10.64 17.66
N SER A 11 -6.89 9.48 17.78
CA SER A 11 -6.20 8.19 17.88
C SER A 11 -6.55 7.30 16.70
N CYS A 12 -5.67 6.36 16.38
CA CYS A 12 -5.91 5.41 15.32
C CYS A 12 -5.41 4.02 15.66
N GLY A 13 -6.09 3.02 15.08
CA GLY A 13 -5.61 1.65 14.97
C GLY A 13 -5.15 1.39 13.54
N LEU A 14 -3.96 0.83 13.39
CA LEU A 14 -3.33 0.51 12.10
C LEU A 14 -3.14 -1.00 12.03
N THR A 15 -3.50 -1.63 10.92
CA THR A 15 -3.25 -3.06 10.72
C THR A 15 -2.77 -3.36 9.30
N ILE A 16 -1.74 -4.20 9.20
CA ILE A 16 -1.22 -4.70 7.94
C ILE A 16 -1.17 -6.23 7.98
N VAL A 17 -1.44 -6.83 6.82
CA VAL A 17 -1.29 -8.27 6.57
C VAL A 17 -0.46 -8.41 5.31
N ILE A 18 0.58 -9.23 5.36
CA ILE A 18 1.46 -9.54 4.24
C ILE A 18 1.13 -10.95 3.78
N ARG A 19 0.86 -11.09 2.48
CA ARG A 19 0.54 -12.36 1.85
C ARG A 19 1.56 -12.66 0.77
N ASP A 20 1.88 -13.94 0.61
CA ASP A 20 2.64 -14.41 -0.54
C ASP A 20 1.75 -14.48 -1.80
N PRO A 21 2.32 -14.80 -2.99
CA PRO A 21 1.53 -14.96 -4.21
C PRO A 21 0.50 -16.09 -4.15
N SER A 22 0.68 -17.08 -3.28
CA SER A 22 -0.28 -18.16 -3.01
C SER A 22 -1.40 -17.74 -2.05
N ARG A 23 -1.46 -16.45 -1.69
CA ARG A 23 -2.42 -15.83 -0.77
C ARG A 23 -2.30 -16.33 0.67
N VAL A 24 -1.20 -16.99 1.01
CA VAL A 24 -0.90 -17.41 2.38
C VAL A 24 -0.39 -16.21 3.16
N ILE A 25 -0.88 -16.04 4.39
CA ILE A 25 -0.40 -14.98 5.27
C ILE A 25 1.01 -15.36 5.75
N VAL A 26 1.99 -14.55 5.40
CA VAL A 26 3.41 -14.74 5.78
C VAL A 26 3.89 -13.74 6.82
N GLY A 27 3.07 -12.72 7.12
CA GLY A 27 3.38 -11.75 8.14
C GLY A 27 2.25 -10.75 8.35
N GLY A 28 2.44 -9.90 9.36
CA GLY A 28 1.48 -8.88 9.73
C GLY A 28 2.05 -7.98 10.81
N SER A 29 1.41 -6.84 11.00
CA SER A 29 1.72 -5.94 12.11
C SER A 29 0.47 -5.14 12.45
N SER A 30 0.31 -4.82 13.72
CA SER A 30 -0.69 -3.86 14.17
C SER A 30 -0.07 -2.86 15.12
N ARG A 31 -0.62 -1.65 15.16
CA ARG A 31 -0.16 -0.57 16.04
C ARG A 31 -1.33 0.35 16.36
N PHE A 32 -1.36 0.86 17.58
CA PHE A 32 -2.14 2.04 17.92
C PHE A 32 -1.25 3.27 17.89
N ASP A 33 -1.76 4.38 17.39
CA ASP A 33 -1.04 5.64 17.31
C ASP A 33 -1.97 6.84 17.41
N PHE A 34 -1.42 8.05 17.36
CA PHE A 34 -2.16 9.30 17.32
C PHE A 34 -2.01 9.99 15.98
N THR A 35 -3.14 10.43 15.43
CA THR A 35 -3.21 11.13 14.15
C THR A 35 -4.30 12.18 14.23
N SER A 36 -4.06 13.30 13.54
CA SER A 36 -5.00 14.41 13.48
C SER A 36 -5.92 14.37 12.25
N SER A 37 -5.82 13.34 11.41
CA SER A 37 -6.67 13.20 10.23
C SER A 37 -6.81 11.74 9.77
N PRO A 38 -7.92 11.39 9.07
CA PRO A 38 -8.08 10.09 8.45
C PRO A 38 -7.00 9.82 7.39
N LEU A 39 -6.65 10.85 6.61
CA LEU A 39 -5.65 10.71 5.55
C LEU A 39 -4.25 10.43 6.09
N ALA A 40 -3.87 11.06 7.20
CA ALA A 40 -2.62 10.75 7.91
C ALA A 40 -2.64 9.32 8.47
N THR A 41 -3.79 8.86 8.95
CA THR A 41 -4.00 7.49 9.44
C THR A 41 -3.76 6.45 8.35
N GLU A 42 -4.36 6.65 7.17
CA GLU A 42 -4.10 5.82 5.98
C GLU A 42 -2.61 5.82 5.57
N ALA A 43 -1.98 7.01 5.58
CA ALA A 43 -0.56 7.13 5.29
C ALA A 43 0.31 6.35 6.29
N LEU A 44 0.00 6.41 7.59
CA LEU A 44 0.73 5.62 8.59
C LEU A 44 0.55 4.12 8.40
N ALA A 45 -0.62 3.66 7.96
CA ALA A 45 -0.83 2.24 7.68
C ALA A 45 0.04 1.75 6.51
N ILE A 46 0.24 2.58 5.47
CA ILE A 46 1.22 2.29 4.41
C ILE A 46 2.64 2.21 4.96
N GLU A 47 3.04 3.22 5.75
CA GLU A 47 4.39 3.27 6.33
C GLU A 47 4.66 2.04 7.21
N LEU A 48 3.67 1.62 8.01
CA LEU A 48 3.74 0.40 8.81
C LEU A 48 3.92 -0.84 7.92
N GLY A 49 3.18 -0.92 6.82
CA GLY A 49 3.27 -2.02 5.85
C GLY A 49 4.64 -2.12 5.19
N LEU A 50 5.21 -0.99 4.76
CA LEU A 50 6.55 -0.94 4.16
C LEU A 50 7.64 -1.32 5.16
N ASN A 51 7.54 -0.88 6.41
CA ASN A 51 8.48 -1.28 7.46
C ASN A 51 8.38 -2.77 7.78
N ALA A 52 7.17 -3.32 7.88
CA ALA A 52 6.95 -4.74 8.07
C ALA A 52 7.52 -5.56 6.90
N ALA A 53 7.26 -5.16 5.66
CA ALA A 53 7.83 -5.81 4.47
C ALA A 53 9.37 -5.74 4.45
N SER A 54 9.94 -4.60 4.84
CA SER A 54 11.39 -4.45 4.97
C SER A 54 11.97 -5.36 6.06
N SER A 55 11.27 -5.54 7.18
CA SER A 55 11.72 -6.42 8.27
C SER A 55 11.74 -7.90 7.85
N LEU A 56 10.86 -8.27 6.92
CA LEU A 56 10.82 -9.59 6.30
C LEU A 56 11.81 -9.73 5.12
N SER A 57 12.66 -8.72 4.89
CA SER A 57 13.64 -8.68 3.79
C SER A 57 13.02 -8.91 2.40
N LEU A 58 11.77 -8.48 2.21
CA LEU A 58 11.10 -8.57 0.92
C LEU A 58 11.71 -7.56 -0.06
N SER A 59 11.99 -8.01 -1.28
CA SER A 59 12.54 -7.15 -2.33
C SER A 59 11.47 -6.59 -3.26
N SER A 60 10.28 -7.18 -3.31
CA SER A 60 9.15 -6.72 -4.13
C SER A 60 7.86 -6.77 -3.33
N LEU A 61 6.96 -5.84 -3.59
CA LEU A 61 5.65 -5.78 -2.94
C LEU A 61 4.59 -5.21 -3.87
N HIS A 62 3.36 -5.65 -3.64
CA HIS A 62 2.15 -5.03 -4.17
C HIS A 62 1.42 -4.40 -2.99
N LEU A 63 1.13 -3.11 -3.09
CA LEU A 63 0.46 -2.35 -2.03
C LEU A 63 -0.92 -1.96 -2.51
N GLU A 64 -1.91 -2.07 -1.62
CA GLU A 64 -3.31 -1.77 -1.90
C GLU A 64 -3.83 -0.76 -0.87
N SER A 65 -4.46 0.31 -1.37
CA SER A 65 -5.15 1.36 -0.60
C SER A 65 -6.44 1.72 -1.31
N ASP A 66 -7.46 2.09 -0.57
CA ASP A 66 -8.72 2.64 -1.07
C ASP A 66 -8.73 4.18 -1.16
N SER A 67 -7.69 4.84 -0.62
CA SER A 67 -7.56 6.29 -0.63
C SER A 67 -6.98 6.82 -1.95
N LEU A 68 -7.85 7.22 -2.88
CA LEU A 68 -7.46 7.84 -4.15
C LEU A 68 -6.56 9.08 -3.96
N THR A 69 -6.81 9.87 -2.90
CA THR A 69 -5.99 11.04 -2.57
C THR A 69 -4.56 10.63 -2.23
N LEU A 70 -4.40 9.59 -1.41
CA LEU A 70 -3.09 9.09 -1.01
C LEU A 70 -2.35 8.43 -2.19
N ILE A 71 -3.09 7.73 -3.04
CA ILE A 71 -2.56 7.15 -4.29
C ILE A 71 -2.01 8.24 -5.20
N SER A 72 -2.81 9.27 -5.45
CA SER A 72 -2.42 10.42 -6.25
C SER A 72 -1.21 11.12 -5.65
N ALA A 73 -1.19 11.25 -4.31
CA ALA A 73 -0.06 11.74 -3.55
C ALA A 73 1.19 10.90 -3.80
N LEU A 74 1.14 9.58 -3.71
CA LEU A 74 2.33 8.74 -3.87
C LEU A 74 2.85 8.71 -5.31
N GLN A 75 1.96 8.76 -6.30
CA GLN A 75 2.32 8.69 -7.72
C GLN A 75 2.82 10.02 -8.28
N ASN A 76 2.29 11.16 -7.82
CA ASN A 76 2.65 12.47 -8.34
C ASN A 76 3.33 13.34 -7.25
N PRO A 77 4.65 13.60 -7.36
CA PRO A 77 5.39 14.50 -6.47
C PRO A 77 4.80 15.89 -6.29
N LEU A 78 4.09 16.39 -7.30
CA LEU A 78 3.52 17.74 -7.35
C LEU A 78 2.09 17.82 -6.82
N SER A 79 1.48 16.69 -6.49
CA SER A 79 0.13 16.68 -5.95
C SER A 79 0.10 17.23 -4.52
N THR A 80 -0.94 18.01 -4.22
CA THR A 80 -1.14 18.62 -2.91
C THR A 80 -1.83 17.61 -2.00
N VAL A 81 -1.16 17.25 -0.90
CA VAL A 81 -1.74 16.48 0.20
C VAL A 81 -1.79 17.38 1.44
N ASP A 82 -2.75 17.14 2.33
CA ASP A 82 -2.82 17.87 3.59
C ASP A 82 -1.50 17.75 4.37
N TRP A 83 -1.12 18.84 5.06
CA TRP A 83 0.16 18.94 5.74
C TRP A 83 0.35 17.86 6.81
N THR A 84 -0.74 17.36 7.41
CA THR A 84 -0.70 16.27 8.41
C THR A 84 -0.20 14.96 7.81
N ALA A 85 -0.46 14.72 6.52
CA ALA A 85 -0.04 13.53 5.80
C ALA A 85 1.23 13.75 4.95
N ALA A 86 1.57 14.99 4.61
CA ALA A 86 2.68 15.31 3.69
C ALA A 86 4.05 14.76 4.12
N GLN A 87 4.37 14.86 5.42
CA GLN A 87 5.63 14.33 5.96
C GLN A 87 5.65 12.80 5.91
N ILE A 88 4.50 12.16 6.15
CA ILE A 88 4.35 10.71 6.11
C ILE A 88 4.52 10.21 4.68
N VAL A 89 3.85 10.84 3.71
CA VAL A 89 4.00 10.57 2.27
C VAL A 89 5.46 10.67 1.82
N THR A 90 6.19 11.67 2.31
CA THR A 90 7.62 11.80 2.00
C THR A 90 8.44 10.61 2.53
N ARG A 91 8.18 10.15 3.76
CA ARG A 91 8.84 8.95 4.31
C ARG A 91 8.45 7.68 3.54
N ILE A 92 7.17 7.53 3.19
CA ILE A 92 6.67 6.40 2.39
C ILE A 92 7.44 6.32 1.07
N ARG A 93 7.59 7.44 0.34
CA ARG A 93 8.36 7.47 -0.92
C ARG A 93 9.81 7.02 -0.71
N ALA A 94 10.47 7.50 0.34
CA ALA A 94 11.83 7.09 0.66
C ALA A 94 11.94 5.59 0.99
N LEU A 95 10.98 5.06 1.76
CA LEU A 95 10.91 3.61 2.08
C LEU A 95 10.60 2.78 0.83
N ALA A 96 9.72 3.26 -0.04
CA ALA A 96 9.33 2.58 -1.27
C ALA A 96 10.53 2.38 -2.22
N CYS A 97 11.53 3.27 -2.19
CA CYS A 97 12.76 3.10 -2.96
C CYS A 97 13.57 1.83 -2.60
N ARG A 98 13.26 1.17 -1.47
CA ARG A 98 13.92 -0.08 -1.06
C ARG A 98 13.34 -1.32 -1.76
N PHE A 99 12.24 -1.17 -2.48
CA PHE A 99 11.53 -2.27 -3.12
C PHE A 99 11.54 -2.11 -4.63
N ILE A 100 11.70 -3.24 -5.32
CA ILE A 100 11.50 -3.35 -6.77
C ILE A 100 9.99 -3.37 -7.01
N VAL A 101 9.52 -2.35 -7.70
CA VAL A 101 8.15 -2.31 -8.21
C VAL A 101 8.06 -3.22 -9.42
N LEU A 102 7.24 -4.26 -9.34
CA LEU A 102 6.92 -5.12 -10.49
C LEU A 102 5.80 -4.46 -11.30
N THR A 103 6.16 -3.76 -12.38
CA THR A 103 5.19 -3.31 -13.38
C THR A 103 4.84 -4.50 -14.29
N GLY A 104 3.56 -4.86 -14.34
CA GLY A 104 3.09 -5.82 -15.34
C GLY A 104 3.25 -5.23 -16.75
N VAL A 105 3.94 -5.97 -17.61
CA VAL A 105 4.17 -5.72 -19.05
C VAL A 105 5.25 -4.68 -19.39
N GLY A 106 6.49 -5.17 -19.52
CA GLY A 106 7.42 -4.75 -20.58
C GLY A 106 7.68 -3.25 -20.76
N SER A 107 8.09 -2.52 -19.73
CA SER A 107 8.95 -1.34 -19.91
C SER A 107 9.62 -0.95 -18.59
N LEU A 108 10.93 -0.74 -18.66
CA LEU A 108 11.78 -0.21 -17.59
C LEU A 108 11.51 1.29 -17.43
N GLU A 109 10.41 1.67 -16.80
CA GLU A 109 10.18 3.08 -16.43
C GLU A 109 9.73 3.21 -14.97
N LYS A 110 10.69 3.62 -14.13
CA LYS A 110 10.60 4.19 -12.77
C LYS A 110 9.79 3.39 -11.72
N PRO A 111 10.14 3.47 -10.43
CA PRO A 111 9.38 2.79 -9.38
C PRO A 111 8.02 3.48 -9.20
N MET A 112 7.04 3.06 -10.00
CA MET A 112 5.66 3.54 -9.92
C MET A 112 4.84 2.49 -9.15
N LEU A 113 4.67 2.69 -7.84
CA LEU A 113 3.78 1.90 -6.99
C LEU A 113 2.45 1.63 -7.72
N LEU A 114 2.26 0.38 -8.17
CA LEU A 114 1.00 -0.08 -8.73
C LEU A 114 0.06 -0.28 -7.53
N LEU A 115 -0.80 0.71 -7.29
CA LEU A 115 -1.88 0.65 -6.30
C LEU A 115 -3.19 0.41 -7.04
N ILE A 116 -3.83 -0.73 -6.76
CA ILE A 116 -5.17 -1.03 -7.26
C ILE A 116 -6.19 -0.41 -6.30
N ILE A 117 -6.98 0.54 -6.81
CA ILE A 117 -8.14 1.12 -6.12
C ILE A 117 -9.28 0.12 -6.25
N TRP A 118 -9.70 -0.51 -5.16
CA TRP A 118 -11.02 -1.14 -5.11
C TRP A 118 -11.99 -0.19 -4.42
N TRP A 119 -12.79 0.51 -5.22
CA TRP A 119 -14.04 1.08 -4.74
C TRP A 119 -15.11 0.03 -5.01
N LEU A 120 -15.71 -0.58 -3.99
CA LEU A 120 -17.07 -1.13 -4.07
C LEU A 120 -17.63 -1.34 -2.65
N PRO A 121 -18.70 -0.64 -2.27
CA PRO A 121 -19.40 -0.88 -1.03
C PRO A 121 -20.24 -2.14 -1.21
N TRP A 122 -20.06 -3.13 -0.32
CA TRP A 122 -20.78 -4.41 -0.28
C TRP A 122 -20.50 -5.36 -1.46
N LEU A 123 -19.71 -6.42 -1.26
CA LEU A 123 -20.08 -7.74 -1.77
C LEU A 123 -19.36 -8.86 -1.00
N TYR A 124 -20.18 -9.57 -0.22
CA TYR A 124 -20.01 -10.98 0.11
C TYR A 124 -19.97 -11.79 -1.21
N VAL A 125 -19.15 -12.84 -1.27
CA VAL A 125 -19.09 -13.90 -2.31
C VAL A 125 -18.31 -13.53 -3.59
N GLY A 126 -17.46 -14.48 -4.03
CA GLY A 126 -16.29 -14.27 -4.87
C GLY A 126 -16.51 -13.85 -6.32
N CYS A 127 -15.48 -13.21 -6.90
CA CYS A 127 -14.92 -13.54 -8.22
C CYS A 127 -13.66 -12.71 -8.56
N VAL A 128 -12.61 -13.44 -8.99
CA VAL A 128 -11.68 -13.23 -10.13
C VAL A 128 -11.17 -11.81 -10.49
N LEU A 129 -9.84 -11.66 -10.45
CA LEU A 129 -9.08 -11.12 -11.60
C LEU A 129 -7.73 -11.84 -11.73
N LEU A 130 -7.47 -12.36 -12.93
CA LEU A 130 -6.33 -13.13 -13.42
C LEU A 130 -5.53 -12.25 -14.37
N ILE A 131 -4.22 -11.99 -14.14
CA ILE A 131 -3.15 -11.82 -15.15
C ILE A 131 -1.80 -12.03 -14.43
N GLY A 132 -0.82 -12.83 -14.84
CA GLY A 132 -0.66 -13.67 -16.03
C GLY A 132 0.41 -14.74 -15.78
N ALA A 133 0.24 -15.90 -16.43
CA ALA A 133 1.19 -16.99 -16.46
C ALA A 133 2.40 -16.65 -17.35
N PRO A 134 3.60 -17.22 -17.09
CA PRO A 134 4.74 -17.07 -17.99
C PRO A 134 4.50 -17.81 -19.31
N ILE A 135 4.65 -17.09 -20.42
CA ILE A 135 4.71 -17.66 -21.77
C ILE A 135 6.09 -18.30 -21.93
N LEU A 136 6.13 -19.64 -21.98
CA LEU A 136 7.30 -20.40 -22.41
C LEU A 136 7.26 -20.48 -23.96
N PRO A 137 8.33 -20.14 -24.69
CA PRO A 137 8.39 -20.45 -26.12
C PRO A 137 8.61 -21.97 -26.33
N PRO A 138 7.98 -22.60 -27.35
CA PRO A 138 8.23 -23.99 -27.70
C PRO A 138 9.63 -24.19 -28.34
N PRO A 139 10.14 -25.45 -28.39
CA PRO A 139 11.48 -25.76 -28.87
C PRO A 139 11.72 -25.46 -30.35
#